data_AF-A0A7X3UH79-F1
#
_entry.id   AF-A0A7X3UH79-F1
#
_cell.length_a   1.000
_cell.length_b   1.000
_cell.length_c   1.000
_cell.angle_alpha   90.00
_cell.angle_beta   90.00
_cell.angle_gamma   90.00
#
_symmetry.space_group_name_H-M   'P 1'
#
loop_
_entity.id
_entity.type
_entity.pdbx_description
1 polymer ?
#
loop_
_entity_poly.entity_id
_entity_poly.type
_entity_poly.pdbx_seq_one_letter_code
_entity_poly.pdbx_strand_id
1 'polypeptide(L)' 'MKNIFKGYYKLDDKELQSLWGNALFIFDTNVLLNLYRYQATTSNELFTVMESLADRVWIPYHDGLEFQKRRLNLIEKQ' A
#
# COMPACT_ATOMS: atom_id res chain seq x y z
N MET A 1 -9.24 20.55 -13.46
CA MET A 1 -8.14 19.56 -13.51
C MET A 1 -7.47 19.32 -12.16
N LYS A 2 -7.00 20.36 -11.43
CA LYS A 2 -6.35 20.23 -10.11
C LYS A 2 -7.08 19.34 -9.10
N ASN A 3 -8.40 19.48 -8.98
CA ASN A 3 -9.19 18.71 -8.00
C ASN A 3 -9.33 17.22 -8.34
N ILE A 4 -9.16 16.85 -9.61
CA ILE A 4 -9.29 15.46 -10.09
C ILE A 4 -7.93 14.75 -9.97
N PHE A 5 -6.84 15.45 -10.25
CA PHE A 5 -5.49 14.90 -10.30
C PHE A 5 -4.58 15.51 -9.22
N LYS A 6 -5.07 15.56 -7.97
CA LYS A 6 -4.37 16.23 -6.84
C LYS A 6 -2.93 15.74 -6.65
N GLY A 7 -2.66 14.46 -6.90
CA GLY A 7 -1.30 13.88 -6.78
C GLY A 7 -0.25 14.47 -7.73
N TYR A 8 -0.65 15.19 -8.77
CA TYR A 8 0.28 15.86 -9.71
C TYR A 8 0.63 17.30 -9.27
N TYR A 9 0.01 17.81 -8.22
CA TYR A 9 0.22 19.17 -7.74
C TYR A 9 0.82 19.13 -6.34
N LYS A 10 1.81 20.00 -6.10
CA LYS A 10 2.44 20.13 -4.79
C LYS A 10 1.41 20.65 -3.78
N LEU A 11 1.25 19.93 -2.68
CA LEU A 11 0.48 20.34 -1.51
C LEU A 11 1.36 21.22 -0.63
N ASP A 12 0.76 22.20 0.03
CA ASP A 12 1.42 22.90 1.14
C ASP A 12 1.47 22.02 2.40
N ASP A 13 2.23 22.46 3.41
CA ASP A 13 2.46 21.66 4.63
C ASP A 13 1.15 21.37 5.39
N LYS A 14 0.18 22.29 5.38
CA LYS A 14 -1.11 22.13 6.05
C LYS A 14 -1.99 21.14 5.30
N GLU A 15 -2.03 21.25 3.98
CA GLU A 15 -2.73 20.32 3.10
C GLU A 15 -2.14 18.92 3.20
N LEU A 16 -0.82 18.80 3.26
CA LEU A 16 -0.13 17.52 3.44
C LEU A 16 -0.44 16.89 4.79
N GLN A 17 -0.39 17.66 5.88
CA GLN A 17 -0.75 17.17 7.21
C GLN A 17 -2.21 16.70 7.27
N SER A 18 -3.12 17.46 6.66
CA SER A 18 -4.53 17.08 6.55
C SER A 18 -4.74 15.81 5.71
N LEU A 19 -4.02 15.69 4.59
CA LEU A 19 -4.03 14.47 3.78
C LEU A 19 -3.56 13.27 4.59
N TRP A 20 -2.39 13.35 5.22
CA TRP A 20 -1.84 12.24 6.01
C TRP A 20 -2.72 11.84 7.21
N GLY A 21 -3.46 12.78 7.80
CA GLY A 21 -4.40 12.50 8.88
C GLY A 21 -5.67 11.78 8.42
N ASN A 22 -6.13 12.02 7.19
CA ASN A 22 -7.45 11.59 6.72
C ASN A 22 -7.42 10.62 5.52
N ALA A 23 -6.25 10.36 4.95
CA ALA A 23 -6.12 9.52 3.76
C ALA A 23 -6.49 8.05 4.03
N LEU A 24 -7.03 7.42 2.99
CA LEU A 24 -7.11 5.98 2.86
C LEU A 24 -5.86 5.49 2.15
N PHE A 25 -5.17 4.53 2.75
CA PHE A 25 -3.96 3.91 2.24
C PHE A 25 -4.32 2.66 1.46
N ILE A 26 -3.96 2.66 0.18
CA ILE A 26 -4.12 1.52 -0.72
C ILE A 26 -2.72 1.03 -1.11
N PHE A 27 -2.44 -0.23 -0.83
CA PHE A 27 -1.19 -0.86 -1.19
C PHE A 27 -1.32 -1.54 -2.54
N ASP A 28 -0.37 -1.24 -3.45
CA ASP A 28 -0.29 -1.93 -4.74
C ASP A 28 -0.03 -3.43 -4.53
N THR A 29 -0.54 -4.24 -5.46
CA THR A 29 -0.36 -5.68 -5.46
C THR A 29 1.11 -6.08 -5.37
N ASN A 30 2.02 -5.36 -6.05
CA ASN A 30 3.45 -5.69 -6.01
C ASN A 30 4.05 -5.50 -4.62
N VAL A 31 3.56 -4.54 -3.81
CA VAL A 31 4.00 -4.35 -2.43
C VAL A 31 3.60 -5.56 -1.59
N LEU A 32 2.36 -6.03 -1.73
CA LEU A 32 1.85 -7.21 -1.03
C LEU A 32 2.60 -8.48 -1.44
N LEU A 33 2.88 -8.65 -2.74
CA LEU A 33 3.63 -9.79 -3.25
C LEU A 33 5.10 -9.81 -2.78
N ASN A 34 5.70 -8.64 -2.60
CA ASN A 34 7.08 -8.54 -2.12
C ASN A 34 7.25 -9.02 -0.66
N LEU A 35 6.17 -9.10 0.13
CA LEU A 35 6.21 -9.72 1.47
C LEU A 35 6.73 -11.17 1.45
N TYR A 36 6.53 -11.89 0.35
CA TYR A 36 7.07 -13.25 0.16
C TYR A 36 8.55 -13.25 -0.23
N ARG A 37 9.08 -12.15 -0.77
CA ARG A 37 10.45 -12.05 -1.31
C ARG A 37 11.42 -11.46 -0.30
N TYR A 38 10.92 -10.67 0.64
CA TYR A 38 11.73 -10.00 1.65
C TYR A 38 12.16 -10.95 2.77
N GLN A 39 13.24 -10.55 3.44
CA GLN A 39 13.61 -11.16 4.71
C GLN A 39 12.50 -10.89 5.75
N ALA A 40 12.32 -11.82 6.69
CA ALA A 40 11.27 -11.72 7.70
C ALA A 40 11.30 -10.38 8.48
N THR A 41 12.50 -9.84 8.74
CA THR A 41 12.68 -8.54 9.41
C THR A 41 12.02 -7.40 8.63
N THR A 42 12.30 -7.29 7.33
CA THR A 42 11.71 -6.25 6.47
C THR A 42 10.21 -6.43 6.29
N SER A 43 9.72 -7.67 6.19
CA SER A 43 8.27 -7.92 6.15
C SER A 43 7.59 -7.48 7.45
N ASN A 44 8.20 -7.74 8.61
CA ASN A 44 7.67 -7.29 9.91
C ASN A 44 7.66 -5.76 10.05
N GLU A 45 8.69 -5.07 9.56
CA GLU A 45 8.70 -3.60 9.51
C GLU A 45 7.55 -3.05 8.66
N LEU A 46 7.31 -3.65 7.49
CA LEU A 46 6.18 -3.26 6.64
C LEU A 46 4.84 -3.53 7.34
N PHE A 47 4.67 -4.68 7.99
CA PHE A 47 3.48 -4.95 8.80
C PHE A 47 3.29 -3.93 9.92
N THR A 48 4.36 -3.52 10.60
CA THR A 48 4.30 -2.50 11.66
C THR A 48 3.79 -1.17 11.11
N VAL A 49 4.24 -0.77 9.91
CA VAL A 49 3.74 0.43 9.23
C VAL A 49 2.27 0.27 8.87
N MET A 50 1.86 -0.86 8.28
CA MET A 50 0.46 -1.11 7.93
C MET A 50 -0.45 -1.08 9.17
N GLU A 51 -0.02 -1.68 10.28
CA GLU A 51 -0.72 -1.67 11.56
C GLU A 51 -0.83 -0.26 12.15
N SER A 52 0.19 0.58 12.00
CA SER A 52 0.12 2.00 12.43
C SER A 52 -0.92 2.82 11.65
N LEU A 53 -1.30 2.35 10.46
CA LEU A 53 -2.31 2.96 9.60
C LEU A 53 -3.70 2.34 9.85
N ALA A 54 -3.76 1.12 10.41
CA ALA A 54 -4.95 0.39 10.89
C ALA A 54 -6.20 0.59 10.01
N ASP A 55 -7.23 1.25 10.58
CA ASP A 55 -8.57 1.44 10.01
C ASP A 55 -8.59 2.22 8.69
N ARG A 56 -7.43 2.78 8.30
CA ARG A 56 -7.27 3.54 7.07
C ARG A 56 -6.56 2.74 5.98
N VAL A 57 -6.35 1.44 6.16
CA VAL A 57 -5.85 0.56 5.12
C VAL A 57 -7.01 -0.09 4.38
N TRP A 58 -6.98 -0.02 3.05
CA TRP A 58 -7.96 -0.69 2.20
C TRP A 58 -7.29 -1.39 1.03
N ILE A 59 -7.82 -2.57 0.67
CA ILE A 59 -7.39 -3.34 -0.49
C ILE A 59 -8.54 -3.38 -1.49
N PRO A 60 -8.43 -2.69 -2.64
CA PRO A 60 -9.39 -2.79 -3.72
C PRO A 60 -9.53 -4.23 -4.21
N TYR A 61 -10.72 -4.57 -4.70
CA TYR A 61 -11.00 -5.91 -5.22
C TYR A 61 -9.98 -6.35 -6.29
N HIS A 62 -9.61 -5.46 -7.20
CA HIS A 62 -8.67 -5.77 -8.28
C HIS A 62 -7.27 -6.10 -7.76
N ASP A 63 -6.78 -5.34 -6.78
CA ASP A 63 -5.48 -5.62 -6.16
C ASP A 63 -5.50 -6.95 -5.39
N GLY A 64 -6.58 -7.21 -4.65
CA GLY A 64 -6.77 -8.51 -4.00
C GLY A 64 -6.84 -9.67 -4.98
N LEU A 65 -7.53 -9.51 -6.11
CA LEU A 65 -7.63 -10.53 -7.16
C LEU A 65 -6.27 -10.81 -7.81
N GLU A 66 -5.51 -9.75 -8.12
CA GLU A 66 -4.19 -9.90 -8.72
C GLU A 66 -3.22 -10.58 -7.74
N PHE A 67 -3.23 -10.19 -6.46
CA PHE A 67 -2.46 -10.84 -5.41
C PHE A 67 -2.75 -12.34 -5.33
N GLN A 68 -4.04 -12.72 -5.29
CA GLN A 68 -4.47 -14.13 -5.21
C GLN A 68 -3.96 -14.95 -6.40
N LYS A 69 -4.00 -14.39 -7.62
CA LYS A 69 -3.53 -15.05 -8.84
C LYS A 69 -2.01 -15.22 -8.88
N ARG A 70 -1.26 -14.25 -8.36
CA ARG A 70 0.20 -14.18 -8.53
C ARG A 70 0.98 -14.79 -7.37
N ARG A 71 0.41 -14.89 -6.16
CA ARG A 71 1.16 -15.32 -4.97
C ARG A 71 1.76 -16.73 -5.08
N LEU A 72 1.04 -17.70 -5.66
CA LEU A 72 1.50 -19.09 -5.73
C LEU A 72 2.71 -19.23 -6.65
N ASN A 73 2.66 -18.56 -7.81
CA ASN A 73 3.77 -18.51 -8.76
C ASN A 73 5.06 -17.88 -8.18
N LEU A 74 4.94 -17.05 -7.14
CA LEU A 74 6.08 -16.45 -6.45
C LEU A 74 6.66 -17.39 -5.40
N ILE A 75 5.80 -18.10 -4.67
CA ILE A 75 6.22 -19.11 -3.67
C ILE A 75 6.91 -20.28 -4.36
N GLU A 76 6.41 -20.74 -5.52
CA GLU A 76 7.01 -21.83 -6.30
C GLU A 76 8.40 -21.51 -6.88
N LYS A 77 8.82 -20.23 -6.88
CA LYS A 77 10.11 -19.78 -7.40
C LYS A 77 11.19 -19.61 -6.32
N GLN A 78 10.88 -19.84 -5.06
CA GLN A 78 11.84 -19.91 -3.95
C GLN A 78 12.39 -21.33 -3.81
#